data_AF-A0AAF0LFY9-F1
#
_entry.id   AF-A0AAF0LFY9-F1
#
_cell.length_a   1.000
_cell.length_b   1.000
_cell.length_c   1.000
_cell.angle_alpha   90.00
_cell.angle_beta   90.00
_cell.angle_gamma   90.00
#
_symmetry.space_group_name_H-M   'P 1'
#
loop_
_entity.id
_entity.type
_entity.pdbx_description
1 polymer ?
#
loop_
_entity_poly.entity_id
_entity_poly.type
_entity_poly.pdbx_seq_one_letter_code
_entity_poly.pdbx_strand_id
1 'polypeptide(L)'
;MYRQVTVYVPDARMEEFYIRFGDFMGGGPSPSSEGENPPARHQAGQPPAWTREQGAEERAAAFWHDVTDPGRDVLRVLIAGAEEEPPRHFLPADVVAAVGAKSTQAIAGILGGVGQVVSGHDLPSYDYEPGRAWHFVWDWDPKKRLYSMAPEMAALLRMVGA
;
A
#
# COMPACT_ATOMS: atom_id res chain seq x y z
N MET A 1 -13.76 -15.71 -20.88
CA MET A 1 -15.13 -15.24 -20.59
C MET A 1 -15.18 -14.89 -19.12
N TYR A 2 -15.04 -13.60 -18.76
CA TYR A 2 -14.99 -13.18 -17.36
C TYR A 2 -16.41 -13.08 -16.80
N ARG A 3 -16.65 -13.72 -15.66
CA ARG A 3 -17.95 -13.70 -14.98
C ARG A 3 -17.95 -12.51 -14.01
N GLN A 4 -18.73 -11.49 -14.33
CA GLN A 4 -18.88 -10.32 -13.48
C GLN A 4 -19.70 -10.70 -12.25
N VAL A 5 -19.13 -10.52 -11.05
CA VAL A 5 -19.81 -10.75 -9.76
C VAL A 5 -19.99 -9.40 -9.10
N THR A 6 -21.25 -9.01 -8.86
CA THR A 6 -21.59 -7.78 -8.14
C THR A 6 -22.00 -8.17 -6.72
N VAL A 7 -21.23 -7.73 -5.72
CA VAL A 7 -21.52 -7.97 -4.30
C VAL A 7 -21.95 -6.65 -3.65
N TYR A 8 -23.13 -6.64 -3.02
CA TYR A 8 -23.60 -5.50 -2.24
C TYR A 8 -22.99 -5.57 -0.83
N VAL A 9 -22.20 -4.55 -0.47
CA VAL A 9 -21.57 -4.44 0.85
C VAL A 9 -22.16 -3.20 1.54
N PRO A 10 -22.80 -3.35 2.71
CA PRO A 10 -23.29 -2.21 3.48
C PRO A 10 -22.16 -1.26 3.87
N ASP A 11 -22.42 0.05 3.86
CA ASP A 11 -21.40 1.09 4.09
C ASP A 11 -20.61 0.90 5.40
N ALA A 12 -21.27 0.43 6.46
CA ALA A 12 -20.64 0.17 7.76
C ALA A 12 -19.64 -0.99 7.76
N ARG A 13 -19.63 -1.85 6.73
CA ARG A 13 -18.76 -3.04 6.60
C ARG A 13 -17.82 -2.98 5.41
N MET A 14 -17.86 -1.87 4.68
CA MET A 14 -17.01 -1.64 3.51
C MET A 14 -15.52 -1.75 3.86
N GLU A 15 -15.15 -1.25 5.03
CA GLU A 15 -13.77 -1.25 5.54
C GLU A 15 -13.23 -2.65 5.83
N GLU A 16 -14.04 -3.52 6.43
CA GLU A 16 -13.72 -4.94 6.63
C GLU A 16 -13.68 -5.69 5.29
N PHE A 17 -14.57 -5.33 4.36
CA PHE A 17 -14.54 -5.84 3.00
C PHE A 17 -13.28 -5.40 2.26
N TYR A 18 -12.74 -4.20 2.45
CA TYR A 18 -11.50 -3.77 1.79
C TYR A 18 -10.25 -4.49 2.29
N ILE A 19 -10.15 -4.70 3.62
CA ILE A 19 -9.10 -5.53 4.20
C ILE A 19 -9.19 -6.96 3.63
N ARG A 20 -10.40 -7.55 3.63
CA ARG A 20 -10.61 -8.92 3.15
C ARG A 20 -10.62 -9.06 1.62
N PHE A 21 -10.89 -8.01 0.86
CA PHE A 21 -10.83 -8.02 -0.60
C PHE A 21 -9.38 -7.94 -1.06
N GLY A 22 -8.52 -7.23 -0.33
CA GLY A 22 -7.07 -7.35 -0.45
C GLY A 22 -6.61 -8.80 -0.20
N ASP A 23 -7.06 -9.40 0.90
CA ASP A 23 -6.78 -10.82 1.22
C ASP A 23 -7.32 -11.79 0.14
N PHE A 24 -8.50 -11.51 -0.43
CA PHE A 24 -9.17 -12.34 -1.44
C PHE A 24 -8.54 -12.23 -2.84
N MET A 25 -8.18 -11.02 -3.27
CA MET A 25 -7.45 -10.79 -4.52
C MET A 25 -6.00 -11.29 -4.44
N GLY A 26 -5.44 -11.40 -3.24
CA GLY A 26 -4.11 -11.95 -2.97
C GLY A 26 -3.95 -13.44 -3.28
N GLY A 27 -5.04 -14.21 -3.41
CA GLY A 27 -5.09 -15.49 -4.14
C GLY A 27 -4.02 -16.56 -3.89
N GLY A 28 -3.22 -16.48 -2.82
CA GLY A 28 -2.11 -17.38 -2.54
C GLY A 28 -2.16 -17.88 -1.09
N PRO A 29 -1.71 -19.12 -0.81
CA PRO A 29 -1.61 -19.59 0.56
C PRO A 29 -0.76 -18.60 1.36
N SER A 30 -1.18 -18.32 2.60
CA SER A 30 -0.34 -17.65 3.58
C SER A 30 1.03 -18.32 3.53
N PRO A 31 2.12 -17.62 3.19
CA PRO A 31 3.43 -18.23 3.23
C PRO A 31 3.77 -18.38 4.71
N SER A 32 3.42 -19.53 5.27
CA SER A 32 4.33 -20.19 6.20
C SER A 32 5.59 -20.53 5.38
N SER A 33 6.47 -19.55 5.20
CA SER A 33 7.79 -19.78 4.62
C SER A 33 8.62 -20.55 5.64
N GLU A 34 8.54 -21.88 5.57
CA GLU A 34 9.74 -22.69 5.73
C GLU A 34 10.72 -22.24 4.64
N GLY A 35 11.58 -21.29 4.99
CA GLY A 35 12.51 -20.64 4.06
C GLY A 35 13.01 -19.32 4.62
N GLU A 36 13.93 -19.41 5.58
CA GLU A 36 14.93 -18.40 5.98
C GLU A 36 14.56 -16.90 5.79
N ASN A 37 13.58 -16.41 6.54
CA ASN A 37 13.64 -15.16 7.33
C ASN A 37 12.22 -14.84 7.84
N PRO A 38 11.97 -14.82 9.15
CA PRO A 38 10.67 -14.39 9.66
C PRO A 38 10.39 -12.94 9.25
N PRO A 39 9.13 -12.57 8.93
CA PRO A 39 8.79 -11.18 8.61
C PRO A 39 9.19 -10.28 9.77
N ALA A 40 9.94 -9.21 9.49
CA ALA A 40 10.34 -8.27 10.53
C ALA A 40 9.09 -7.53 11.06
N ARG A 41 9.00 -7.31 12.37
CA ARG A 41 7.88 -6.52 12.92
C ARG A 41 8.02 -5.05 12.52
N HIS A 42 7.00 -4.49 11.88
CA HIS A 42 6.99 -3.07 11.52
C HIS A 42 6.20 -2.25 12.55
N GLN A 43 6.75 -1.11 12.98
CA GLN A 43 6.03 -0.13 13.80
C GLN A 43 5.50 0.99 12.90
N ALA A 44 4.23 1.37 13.08
CA ALA A 44 3.63 2.50 12.37
C ALA A 44 4.50 3.76 12.50
N GLY A 45 4.72 4.45 11.39
CA GLY A 45 5.61 5.61 11.30
C GLY A 45 7.11 5.31 11.26
N GLN A 46 7.53 4.04 11.23
CA GLN A 46 8.88 3.69 10.80
C GLN A 46 8.94 3.55 9.27
N PRO A 47 10.08 3.82 8.63
CA PRO A 47 10.26 3.47 7.25
C PRO A 47 10.40 1.95 7.09
N PRO A 48 9.98 1.38 5.95
CA PRO A 48 10.26 -0.01 5.61
C PRO A 48 11.78 -0.23 5.61
N ALA A 49 12.28 -1.30 6.24
CA ALA A 49 13.74 -1.53 6.36
C ALA A 49 14.42 -1.67 4.99
N TRP A 50 13.70 -2.19 3.99
CA TRP A 50 14.19 -2.37 2.62
C TRP A 50 14.51 -1.08 1.89
N THR A 51 13.98 0.06 2.35
CA THR A 51 14.35 1.38 1.81
C THR A 51 15.83 1.72 2.00
N ARG A 52 16.52 0.99 2.89
CA ARG A 52 17.94 1.18 3.22
C ARG A 52 18.81 -0.01 2.81
N GLU A 53 18.23 -1.03 2.19
CA GLU A 53 18.96 -2.22 1.73
C GLU A 53 19.67 -1.98 0.39
N GLN A 54 20.71 -2.77 0.10
CA GLN A 54 21.30 -2.79 -1.24
C GLN A 54 20.26 -3.27 -2.26
N GLY A 55 20.12 -2.54 -3.37
CA GLY A 55 19.11 -2.84 -4.40
C GLY A 55 17.77 -2.13 -4.20
N ALA A 56 17.64 -1.25 -3.19
CA ALA A 56 16.38 -0.56 -2.90
C ALA A 56 15.89 0.32 -4.08
N GLU A 57 16.81 1.02 -4.73
CA GLU A 57 16.49 1.88 -5.88
C GLU A 57 16.00 1.06 -7.07
N GLU A 58 16.68 -0.05 -7.41
CA GLU A 58 16.27 -0.91 -8.51
C GLU A 58 14.90 -1.55 -8.25
N ARG A 59 14.64 -2.00 -7.02
CA ARG A 59 13.32 -2.53 -6.62
C ARG A 59 12.24 -1.46 -6.67
N ALA A 60 12.53 -0.26 -6.16
CA ALA A 60 11.60 0.87 -6.19
C ALA A 60 11.29 1.32 -7.63
N ALA A 61 12.30 1.33 -8.51
CA ALA A 61 12.13 1.67 -9.92
C ALA A 61 11.26 0.63 -10.65
N ALA A 62 11.51 -0.66 -10.44
CA ALA A 62 10.70 -1.74 -11.00
C ALA A 62 9.25 -1.64 -10.51
N PHE A 63 9.06 -1.48 -9.19
CA PHE A 63 7.75 -1.24 -8.60
C PHE A 63 7.05 -0.02 -9.24
N TRP A 64 7.73 1.13 -9.29
CA TRP A 64 7.15 2.36 -9.81
C TRP A 64 6.76 2.24 -11.29
N HIS A 65 7.57 1.53 -12.08
CA HIS A 65 7.30 1.25 -13.49
C HIS A 65 6.05 0.39 -13.72
N ASP A 66 5.78 -0.56 -12.83
CA ASP A 66 4.67 -1.51 -12.99
C ASP A 66 3.36 -1.04 -12.34
N VAL A 67 3.41 -0.01 -11.48
CA VAL A 67 2.21 0.65 -10.95
C VAL A 67 1.47 1.41 -12.05
N THR A 68 0.15 1.19 -12.13
CA THR A 68 -0.74 1.89 -13.06
C THR A 68 -0.81 3.40 -12.78
N ASP A 69 -1.14 4.21 -13.79
CA ASP A 69 -1.21 5.67 -13.62
C ASP A 69 -2.13 6.12 -12.47
N PRO A 70 -3.36 5.57 -12.29
CA PRO A 70 -4.18 5.91 -11.13
C PRO A 70 -3.52 5.55 -9.78
N GLY A 71 -2.74 4.47 -9.74
CA GLY A 71 -1.95 4.08 -8.58
C GLY A 71 -0.84 5.10 -8.29
N ARG A 72 -0.10 5.51 -9.33
CA ARG A 72 0.94 6.55 -9.22
C ARG A 72 0.37 7.87 -8.74
N ASP A 73 -0.80 8.28 -9.24
CA ASP A 73 -1.45 9.52 -8.83
C ASP A 73 -1.81 9.52 -7.34
N VAL A 74 -2.35 8.40 -6.83
CA VAL A 74 -2.58 8.23 -5.39
C VAL A 74 -1.27 8.25 -4.61
N LEU A 75 -0.24 7.52 -5.06
CA LEU A 75 1.05 7.50 -4.37
C LEU A 75 1.73 8.88 -4.36
N ARG A 76 1.61 9.68 -5.43
CA ARG A 76 2.12 11.05 -5.48
C ARG A 76 1.49 11.97 -4.42
N VAL A 77 0.19 11.81 -4.15
CA VAL A 77 -0.46 12.54 -3.05
C VAL A 77 0.17 12.18 -1.71
N LEU A 78 0.42 10.89 -1.47
CA LEU A 78 1.05 10.43 -0.24
C LEU A 78 2.51 10.86 -0.13
N ILE A 79 3.26 10.82 -1.24
CA ILE A 79 4.64 11.34 -1.33
C ILE A 79 4.67 12.82 -0.96
N ALA A 80 3.79 13.64 -1.55
CA ALA A 80 3.72 15.07 -1.26
C ALA A 80 3.40 15.33 0.22
N GLY A 81 2.49 14.57 0.81
CA GLY A 81 2.20 14.69 2.25
C GLY A 81 3.35 14.24 3.16
N ALA A 82 4.18 13.29 2.72
CA ALA A 82 5.35 12.85 3.46
C ALA A 82 6.47 13.90 3.50
N GLU A 83 6.44 14.91 2.62
CA GLU A 83 7.36 16.05 2.60
C GLU A 83 6.94 17.19 3.52
N GLU A 84 5.72 17.17 4.06
CA GLU A 84 5.25 18.17 5.02
C GLU A 84 5.93 17.98 6.40
N GLU A 85 6.03 19.06 7.18
CA GLU A 85 6.58 19.02 8.54
C GLU A 85 5.54 19.50 9.58
N PRO A 86 4.93 18.58 10.36
CA PRO A 86 5.14 17.13 10.36
C PRO A 86 4.50 16.41 9.17
N PRO A 87 4.93 15.17 8.84
CA PRO A 87 4.36 14.38 7.74
C PRO A 87 2.85 14.25 7.83
N ARG A 88 2.18 14.57 6.74
CA ARG A 88 0.73 14.62 6.68
C ARG A 88 0.12 13.22 6.62
N HIS A 89 -1.01 13.10 7.31
CA HIS A 89 -1.88 11.93 7.26
C HIS A 89 -3.18 12.31 6.56
N PHE A 90 -3.68 11.43 5.70
CA PHE A 90 -4.81 11.70 4.83
C PHE A 90 -6.02 10.85 5.21
N LEU A 91 -7.18 11.48 5.32
CA LEU A 91 -8.43 10.73 5.25
C LEU A 91 -8.62 10.23 3.82
N PRO A 92 -9.33 9.09 3.62
CA PRO A 92 -9.68 8.64 2.28
C PRO A 92 -10.37 9.72 1.42
N ALA A 93 -11.20 10.56 2.03
CA ALA A 93 -11.87 11.67 1.35
C ALA A 93 -10.91 12.76 0.85
N ASP A 94 -9.81 13.01 1.58
CA ASP A 94 -8.79 13.98 1.16
C ASP A 94 -8.05 13.47 -0.07
N VAL A 95 -7.73 12.17 -0.10
CA VAL A 95 -7.10 11.53 -1.27
C VAL A 95 -8.05 11.57 -2.48
N VAL A 96 -9.34 11.27 -2.26
CA VAL A 96 -10.37 11.38 -3.31
C VAL A 96 -10.38 12.77 -3.93
N ALA A 97 -10.41 13.82 -3.10
CA ALA A 97 -10.41 15.20 -3.56
C ALA A 97 -9.12 15.56 -4.31
N ALA A 98 -7.97 15.08 -3.84
CA ALA A 98 -6.68 15.37 -4.43
C ALA A 98 -6.49 14.75 -5.84
N VAL A 99 -6.94 13.50 -6.03
CA VAL A 99 -6.78 12.80 -7.33
C VAL A 99 -8.03 12.88 -8.23
N GLY A 100 -9.10 13.53 -7.78
CA GLY A 100 -10.35 13.61 -8.53
C GLY A 100 -11.06 12.25 -8.69
N ALA A 101 -10.88 11.34 -7.73
CA ALA A 101 -11.53 10.03 -7.78
C ALA A 101 -13.05 10.16 -7.56
N LYS A 102 -13.79 9.12 -7.99
CA LYS A 102 -15.25 9.10 -7.84
C LYS A 102 -15.71 8.89 -6.40
N SER A 103 -14.93 8.16 -5.61
CA SER A 103 -15.31 7.80 -4.24
C SER A 103 -14.15 7.19 -3.44
N THR A 104 -14.32 7.04 -2.13
CA THR A 104 -13.33 6.39 -1.25
C THR A 104 -13.12 4.92 -1.59
N GLN A 105 -14.15 4.25 -2.11
CA GLN A 105 -14.07 2.89 -2.64
C GLN A 105 -13.12 2.77 -3.83
N ALA A 106 -13.11 3.79 -4.69
CA ALA A 106 -12.20 3.82 -5.83
C ALA A 106 -10.74 3.89 -5.35
N ILE A 107 -10.44 4.66 -4.31
CA ILE A 107 -9.09 4.73 -3.71
C ILE A 107 -8.65 3.38 -3.16
N ALA A 108 -9.54 2.70 -2.43
CA ALA A 108 -9.23 1.36 -1.91
C ALA A 108 -8.98 0.34 -3.03
N GLY A 109 -9.75 0.39 -4.12
CA GLY A 109 -9.53 -0.47 -5.29
C GLY A 109 -8.21 -0.17 -6.01
N ILE A 110 -7.86 1.11 -6.15
CA ILE A 110 -6.57 1.53 -6.73
C ILE A 110 -5.41 1.01 -5.86
N LEU A 111 -5.45 1.25 -4.55
CA LEU A 111 -4.41 0.77 -3.62
C LEU A 111 -4.35 -0.75 -3.54
N GLY A 112 -5.47 -1.45 -3.69
CA GLY A 112 -5.47 -2.91 -3.84
C GLY A 112 -4.69 -3.38 -5.08
N GLY A 113 -4.84 -2.66 -6.20
CA GLY A 113 -4.04 -2.89 -7.41
C GLY A 113 -2.55 -2.59 -7.21
N VAL A 114 -2.21 -1.52 -6.49
CA VAL A 114 -0.82 -1.24 -6.09
C VAL A 114 -0.27 -2.38 -5.24
N GLY A 115 -1.03 -2.88 -4.27
CA GLY A 115 -0.65 -4.02 -3.43
C GLY A 115 -0.33 -5.29 -4.22
N GLN A 116 -1.05 -5.54 -5.33
CA GLN A 116 -0.75 -6.66 -6.23
C GLN A 116 0.61 -6.52 -6.91
N VAL A 117 0.95 -5.31 -7.38
CA VAL A 117 2.27 -5.03 -7.96
C VAL A 117 3.35 -5.27 -6.92
N VAL A 118 3.14 -4.77 -5.70
CA VAL A 118 4.07 -4.97 -4.58
C VAL A 118 4.34 -6.47 -4.31
N SER A 119 3.30 -7.30 -4.28
CA SER A 119 3.45 -8.76 -4.13
C SER A 119 4.17 -9.42 -5.31
N GLY A 120 4.08 -8.86 -6.51
CA GLY A 120 4.78 -9.36 -7.71
C GLY A 120 6.29 -9.05 -7.74
N HIS A 121 6.77 -8.07 -6.96
CA HIS A 121 8.18 -7.66 -6.94
C HIS A 121 9.01 -8.27 -5.81
N ASP A 122 8.46 -9.23 -5.07
CA ASP A 122 9.13 -9.85 -3.91
C ASP A 122 9.69 -8.79 -2.93
N LEU A 123 8.96 -7.68 -2.78
CA LEU A 123 9.33 -6.63 -1.84
C LEU A 123 9.30 -7.24 -0.43
N PRO A 124 10.27 -6.92 0.46
CA PRO A 124 10.29 -7.51 1.79
C PRO A 124 8.97 -7.28 2.53
N SER A 125 8.41 -8.35 3.06
CA SER A 125 7.18 -8.33 3.84
C SER A 125 7.49 -8.26 5.32
N TYR A 126 6.61 -7.60 6.07
CA TYR A 126 6.79 -7.31 7.48
C TYR A 126 5.55 -7.71 8.25
N ASP A 127 5.72 -8.28 9.43
CA ASP A 127 4.60 -8.56 10.32
C ASP A 127 4.07 -7.23 10.88
N TYR A 128 2.88 -6.83 10.44
CA TYR A 128 2.16 -5.69 11.00
C TYR A 128 1.31 -6.14 12.20
N GLU A 129 0.68 -7.30 12.07
CA GLU A 129 -0.08 -8.00 13.10
C GLU A 129 0.24 -9.50 13.03
N PRO A 130 0.00 -10.29 14.09
CA PRO A 130 0.23 -11.73 14.04
C PRO A 130 -0.50 -12.38 12.84
N GLY A 131 0.26 -12.92 11.89
CA GLY A 131 -0.28 -13.55 10.68
C GLY A 131 -0.61 -12.60 9.52
N ARG A 132 -0.22 -11.32 9.59
CA ARG A 132 -0.39 -10.35 8.51
C ARG A 132 0.94 -9.77 8.09
N ALA A 133 1.46 -10.29 6.98
CA ALA A 133 2.63 -9.77 6.30
C ALA A 133 2.21 -8.62 5.37
N TRP A 134 2.79 -7.44 5.56
CA TRP A 134 2.53 -6.25 4.75
C TRP A 134 3.82 -5.80 4.09
N HIS A 135 3.71 -5.37 2.85
CA HIS A 135 4.79 -4.77 2.12
C HIS A 135 4.60 -3.24 2.17
N PHE A 136 5.34 -2.58 3.06
CA PHE A 136 5.12 -1.16 3.33
C PHE A 136 5.64 -0.30 2.18
N VAL A 137 4.73 0.18 1.34
CA VAL A 137 4.95 1.31 0.43
C VAL A 137 4.18 2.54 0.93
N TRP A 138 3.01 2.32 1.52
CA TRP A 138 2.25 3.29 2.30
C TRP A 138 1.77 2.63 3.60
N ASP A 139 1.41 3.44 4.59
CA ASP A 139 0.85 3.00 5.87
C ASP A 139 -0.66 3.29 5.93
N TRP A 140 -1.37 2.49 6.73
CA TRP A 140 -2.77 2.66 7.06
C TRP A 140 -2.92 2.52 8.58
N ASP A 141 -3.35 3.59 9.25
CA ASP A 141 -3.74 3.52 10.66
C ASP A 141 -5.20 3.05 10.75
N PRO A 142 -5.50 1.80 11.14
CA PRO A 142 -6.88 1.31 11.21
C PRO A 142 -7.70 1.94 12.33
N LYS A 143 -7.06 2.53 13.36
CA LYS A 143 -7.75 3.20 14.46
C LYS A 143 -8.20 4.59 14.06
N LYS A 144 -7.35 5.32 13.34
CA LYS A 144 -7.64 6.69 12.89
C LYS A 144 -8.21 6.77 11.48
N ARG A 145 -8.11 5.67 10.72
CA ARG A 145 -8.53 5.55 9.32
C ARG A 145 -7.80 6.53 8.42
N LEU A 146 -6.48 6.57 8.56
CA LEU A 146 -5.61 7.51 7.87
C LEU A 146 -4.57 6.80 7.02
N TYR A 147 -4.36 7.29 5.80
CA TYR A 147 -3.24 6.93 4.96
C TYR A 147 -2.05 7.85 5.23
N SER A 148 -0.84 7.31 5.18
CA SER A 148 0.40 8.09 5.19
C SER A 148 1.51 7.36 4.44
N MET A 149 2.62 8.05 4.21
CA MET A 149 3.84 7.45 3.68
C MET A 149 5.02 7.91 4.53
N ALA A 150 5.95 6.99 4.82
CA ALA A 150 7.17 7.34 5.52
C ALA A 150 8.06 8.23 4.65
N PRO A 151 8.69 9.30 5.18
CA PRO A 151 9.54 10.21 4.40
C PRO A 151 10.65 9.51 3.62
N GLU A 152 11.27 8.46 4.17
CA GLU A 152 12.31 7.71 3.47
C GLU A 152 11.78 6.92 2.27
N MET A 153 10.57 6.38 2.36
CA MET A 153 9.92 5.70 1.24
C MET A 153 9.56 6.72 0.14
N ALA A 154 9.03 7.88 0.54
CA ALA A 154 8.73 8.98 -0.37
C ALA A 154 10.01 9.48 -1.08
N ALA A 155 11.11 9.63 -0.35
CA ALA A 155 12.41 9.98 -0.92
C ALA A 155 12.87 8.95 -1.95
N LEU A 156 12.80 7.66 -1.62
CA LEU A 156 13.17 6.58 -2.52
C LEU A 156 12.37 6.57 -3.82
N LEU A 157 11.03 6.70 -3.74
CA LEU A 157 10.17 6.74 -4.92
C LEU A 157 10.47 7.93 -5.84
N ARG A 158 10.79 9.11 -5.28
CA ARG A 158 11.17 10.28 -6.09
C ARG A 158 12.47 10.08 -6.84
N MET A 159 13.47 9.45 -6.21
CA MET A 159 14.75 9.16 -6.87
C MET A 159 14.57 8.30 -8.13
N VAL A 160 13.54 7.46 -8.15
CA VAL A 160 13.22 6.56 -9.27
C VAL A 160 12.14 7.10 -10.23
N GLY A 161 11.78 8.38 -10.11
CA GLY A 161 10.92 9.08 -11.06
C GLY A 161 9.44 9.18 -10.67
N ALA A 162 9.13 9.20 -9.36
CA ALA A 162 7.80 9.51 -8.87
C ALA A 162 7.36 10.98 -9.05
#